data_AF-A0A1A8RB13-F1
#
_entry.id   AF-A0A1A8RB13-F1
#
_cell.length_a   1.000
_cell.length_b   1.000
_cell.length_c   1.000
_cell.angle_alpha   90.00
_cell.angle_beta   90.00
_cell.angle_gamma   90.00
#
_symmetry.space_group_name_H-M   'P 1'
#
loop_
_entity.id
_entity.type
_entity.pdbx_description
1 polymer ?
#
loop_
_entity_poly.entity_id
_entity_poly.type
_entity_poly.pdbx_seq_one_letter_code
_entity_poly.pdbx_strand_id
1 'polypeptide(L)'
;MAVSRLDRLFILLDTGTTPVTRKAAAQQLGEVVKLHPHELNNLMSKVLTYLRSPSWDTRIAAGQAVEAIVRNIPEWHPAPRPKDESCADLSLEDSSYDRLSFHHFDISRLLKHGASLLGSAGAE
;
A
#
# COMPACT_ATOMS: atom_id res chain seq x y z
N MET A 1 5.75 -12.57 -26.52
CA MET A 1 4.76 -13.03 -25.51
C MET A 1 3.53 -12.15 -25.63
N ALA A 2 2.32 -12.72 -25.66
CA ALA A 2 1.10 -11.95 -25.79
C ALA A 2 0.80 -11.19 -24.47
N VAL A 3 0.50 -9.89 -24.56
CA VAL A 3 0.12 -9.08 -23.39
C VAL A 3 -1.26 -9.53 -22.91
N SER A 4 -1.36 -9.93 -21.64
CA SER A 4 -2.63 -10.36 -21.04
C SER A 4 -3.60 -9.19 -20.84
N ARG A 5 -4.89 -9.49 -20.68
CA ARG A 5 -5.90 -8.45 -20.36
C ARG A 5 -5.58 -7.72 -19.07
N LEU A 6 -5.08 -8.44 -18.06
CA LEU A 6 -4.67 -7.87 -16.78
C LEU A 6 -3.45 -6.95 -16.95
N ASP A 7 -2.45 -7.33 -17.73
CA ASP A 7 -1.28 -6.48 -17.99
C ASP A 7 -1.67 -5.20 -18.73
N ARG A 8 -2.69 -5.24 -19.60
CA ARG A 8 -3.24 -4.03 -20.24
C ARG A 8 -3.84 -3.04 -19.24
N LEU A 9 -4.45 -3.51 -18.14
CA LEU A 9 -4.96 -2.61 -17.10
C LEU A 9 -3.82 -1.84 -16.43
N PHE A 10 -2.71 -2.52 -16.14
CA PHE A 10 -1.50 -1.90 -15.60
C PHE A 10 -0.87 -0.90 -16.58
N ILE A 11 -0.79 -1.25 -17.87
CA ILE A 11 -0.33 -0.32 -18.91
C ILE A 11 -1.25 0.91 -18.99
N LEU A 12 -2.56 0.74 -18.83
CA LEU A 12 -3.52 1.86 -18.86
C LEU A 12 -3.41 2.79 -17.65
N LEU A 13 -2.95 2.32 -16.49
CA LEU A 13 -2.65 3.20 -15.36
C LEU A 13 -1.53 4.19 -15.69
N ASP A 14 -0.56 3.77 -16.49
CA ASP A 14 0.62 4.56 -16.83
C ASP A 14 0.43 5.40 -18.10
N THR A 15 -0.07 4.77 -19.16
CA THR A 15 -0.19 5.36 -20.50
C THR A 15 -1.59 5.89 -20.80
N GLY A 16 -2.54 5.78 -19.87
CA GLY A 16 -3.88 6.33 -20.03
C GLY A 16 -3.85 7.84 -20.32
N THR A 17 -4.40 8.24 -21.45
CA THR A 17 -4.35 9.63 -21.94
C THR A 17 -5.24 10.58 -21.14
N THR A 18 -6.23 10.06 -20.42
CA THR A 18 -7.12 10.86 -19.56
C THR A 18 -7.16 10.32 -18.13
N PRO A 19 -7.39 11.18 -17.11
CA PRO A 19 -7.59 10.74 -15.73
C PRO A 19 -8.74 9.75 -15.57
N VAL A 20 -9.80 9.90 -16.39
CA VAL A 20 -10.97 9.01 -16.36
C VAL A 20 -10.60 7.60 -16.81
N THR A 21 -9.80 7.46 -17.87
CA THR A 21 -9.34 6.15 -18.35
C THR A 21 -8.48 5.45 -17.30
N ARG A 22 -7.56 6.18 -16.66
CA ARG A 22 -6.72 5.66 -15.58
C ARG A 22 -7.56 5.19 -14.39
N LYS A 23 -8.54 6.00 -13.98
CA LYS A 23 -9.48 5.66 -12.90
C LYS A 23 -10.31 4.43 -13.24
N ALA A 24 -10.78 4.30 -14.47
CA ALA A 24 -11.53 3.13 -14.91
C ALA A 24 -10.66 1.85 -14.87
N ALA A 25 -9.39 1.94 -15.28
CA ALA A 25 -8.45 0.83 -15.16
C ALA A 25 -8.21 0.44 -13.70
N ALA A 26 -8.01 1.42 -12.81
CA ALA A 26 -7.89 1.23 -11.37
C ALA A 26 -9.12 0.52 -10.77
N GLN A 27 -10.33 0.95 -11.13
CA GLN A 27 -11.58 0.31 -10.71
C GLN A 27 -11.66 -1.15 -11.17
N GLN A 28 -11.25 -1.44 -12.41
CA GLN A 28 -11.24 -2.82 -12.91
C GLN A 28 -10.26 -3.72 -12.16
N LEU A 29 -9.09 -3.19 -11.74
CA LEU A 29 -8.18 -3.95 -10.87
C LEU A 29 -8.83 -4.30 -9.52
N GLY A 30 -9.63 -3.41 -8.95
CA GLY A 30 -10.40 -3.69 -7.74
C GLY A 30 -11.43 -4.81 -7.93
N GLU A 31 -12.19 -4.78 -9.03
CA GLU A 31 -13.16 -5.83 -9.37
C GLU A 31 -12.48 -7.19 -9.61
N VAL A 32 -11.25 -7.22 -10.14
CA VAL A 32 -10.48 -8.47 -10.27
C VAL A 32 -10.20 -9.09 -8.90
N VAL A 33 -9.79 -8.29 -7.90
CA VAL A 33 -9.57 -8.79 -6.53
C VAL A 33 -10.85 -9.32 -5.90
N LYS A 34 -11.98 -8.64 -6.14
CA LYS A 34 -13.29 -9.08 -5.66
C LYS A 34 -13.67 -10.46 -6.18
N LEU A 35 -13.42 -10.72 -7.47
CA LEU A 35 -13.71 -12.01 -8.11
C LEU A 35 -12.65 -13.09 -7.84
N HIS A 36 -11.40 -12.66 -7.64
CA HIS A 36 -10.24 -13.53 -7.45
C HIS A 36 -9.37 -13.07 -6.25
N PRO A 37 -9.82 -13.29 -5.00
CA PRO A 37 -9.11 -12.76 -3.82
C PRO A 37 -7.67 -13.27 -3.65
N HIS A 38 -7.35 -14.45 -4.19
CA HIS A 38 -6.01 -15.03 -4.14
C HIS A 38 -4.97 -14.23 -4.95
N GLU A 39 -5.40 -13.42 -5.93
CA GLU A 39 -4.51 -12.57 -6.74
C GLU A 39 -4.12 -11.26 -6.02
N LEU A 40 -4.66 -10.98 -4.84
CA LEU A 40 -4.43 -9.72 -4.11
C LEU A 40 -2.94 -9.37 -4.00
N ASN A 41 -2.12 -10.30 -3.52
CA ASN A 41 -0.69 -10.05 -3.30
C ASN A 41 0.07 -9.79 -4.61
N ASN A 42 -0.31 -10.50 -5.68
CA ASN A 42 0.27 -10.32 -7.01
C ASN A 42 -0.08 -8.93 -7.58
N LEU A 43 -1.37 -8.56 -7.52
CA LEU A 43 -1.88 -7.27 -7.96
C LEU A 43 -1.23 -6.12 -7.18
N MET A 44 -1.21 -6.20 -5.85
CA MET A 44 -0.57 -5.18 -5.00
C MET A 44 0.93 -5.05 -5.28
N SER A 45 1.64 -6.16 -5.47
CA SER A 45 3.07 -6.13 -5.83
C SER A 45 3.32 -5.39 -7.15
N LYS A 46 2.44 -5.58 -8.14
CA LYS A 46 2.49 -4.82 -9.40
C LYS A 46 2.13 -3.36 -9.19
N VAL A 47 1.05 -3.02 -8.47
CA VAL A 47 0.67 -1.62 -8.21
C VAL A 47 1.79 -0.84 -7.49
N LEU A 48 2.52 -1.48 -6.58
CA LEU A 48 3.64 -0.87 -5.84
C LEU A 48 4.75 -0.34 -6.76
N THR A 49 4.99 -0.95 -7.92
CA THR A 49 5.98 -0.42 -8.88
C THR A 49 5.52 0.89 -9.49
N TYR A 50 4.22 1.03 -9.80
CA TYR A 50 3.62 2.24 -10.34
C TYR A 50 3.52 3.39 -9.33
N LEU A 51 3.40 3.10 -8.03
CA LEU A 51 3.47 4.12 -6.96
C LEU A 51 4.84 4.82 -6.89
N ARG A 52 5.90 4.16 -7.39
CA ARG A 52 7.26 4.71 -7.47
C ARG A 52 7.60 5.25 -8.86
N SER A 53 6.60 5.39 -9.74
CA SER A 53 6.80 5.94 -11.08
C SER A 53 7.26 7.40 -11.00
N PRO A 54 8.15 7.86 -11.91
CA PRO A 54 8.51 9.28 -12.01
C PRO A 54 7.32 10.15 -12.43
N SER A 55 6.35 9.57 -13.14
CA SER A 55 5.13 10.26 -13.57
C SER A 55 4.17 10.51 -12.42
N TRP A 56 3.86 11.78 -12.15
CA TRP A 56 2.86 12.19 -11.16
C TRP A 56 1.50 11.52 -11.42
N ASP A 57 1.01 11.58 -12.65
CA ASP A 57 -0.31 11.04 -13.01
C ASP A 57 -0.37 9.51 -12.81
N THR A 58 0.75 8.82 -13.06
CA THR A 58 0.86 7.38 -12.82
C THR A 58 0.81 7.07 -11.33
N ARG A 59 1.46 7.88 -10.49
CA ARG A 59 1.37 7.73 -9.02
C ARG A 59 -0.06 7.95 -8.51
N ILE A 60 -0.76 8.96 -9.03
CA ILE A 60 -2.16 9.22 -8.69
C ILE A 60 -3.06 8.05 -9.10
N ALA A 61 -2.90 7.55 -10.32
CA ALA A 61 -3.65 6.40 -10.81
C ALA A 61 -3.39 5.12 -10.00
N ALA A 62 -2.12 4.87 -9.64
CA ALA A 62 -1.75 3.75 -8.79
C ALA A 62 -2.36 3.86 -7.38
N GLY A 63 -2.41 5.06 -6.80
CA GLY A 63 -3.11 5.32 -5.54
C GLY A 63 -4.61 5.00 -5.62
N GLN A 64 -5.26 5.40 -6.72
CA GLN A 64 -6.66 5.04 -6.98
C GLN A 64 -6.85 3.53 -7.15
N ALA A 65 -5.88 2.82 -7.73
CA ALA A 65 -5.92 1.36 -7.84
C ALA A 65 -5.82 0.71 -6.46
N VAL A 66 -4.95 1.19 -5.56
CA VAL A 66 -4.89 0.73 -4.18
C VAL A 66 -6.23 0.94 -3.47
N GLU A 67 -6.83 2.13 -3.59
CA GLU A 67 -8.15 2.42 -3.01
C GLU A 67 -9.21 1.44 -3.51
N ALA A 68 -9.29 1.23 -4.84
CA ALA A 68 -10.27 0.34 -5.46
C ALA A 68 -10.07 -1.13 -5.06
N ILE A 69 -8.81 -1.57 -4.90
CA ILE A 69 -8.48 -2.91 -4.41
C ILE A 69 -8.93 -3.06 -2.96
N VAL A 70 -8.48 -2.17 -2.06
CA VAL A 70 -8.75 -2.26 -0.62
C VAL A 70 -10.25 -2.21 -0.33
N ARG A 71 -11.02 -1.41 -1.07
CA ARG A 71 -12.48 -1.32 -0.93
C ARG A 71 -13.20 -2.65 -1.17
N ASN A 72 -12.59 -3.58 -1.90
CA ASN A 72 -13.14 -4.90 -2.19
C ASN A 72 -12.64 -6.00 -1.24
N ILE A 73 -11.76 -5.67 -0.29
CA ILE A 73 -11.26 -6.62 0.71
C ILE A 73 -12.19 -6.57 1.94
N PRO A 74 -12.61 -7.71 2.50
CA PRO A 74 -13.39 -7.71 3.73
C PRO A 74 -12.59 -7.12 4.89
N GLU A 75 -13.26 -6.37 5.76
CA GLU A 75 -12.64 -5.83 6.96
C GLU A 75 -12.08 -6.93 7.84
N TRP A 76 -10.82 -6.76 8.24
CA TRP A 76 -10.15 -7.72 9.10
C TRP A 76 -10.63 -7.56 10.54
N HIS A 77 -11.35 -8.58 11.02
CA HIS A 77 -11.83 -8.68 12.39
C HIS A 77 -11.01 -9.76 13.13
N PRO A 78 -9.92 -9.39 13.83
CA PRO A 78 -9.17 -10.35 14.61
C PRO A 78 -10.05 -10.92 15.73
N ALA A 79 -9.97 -12.23 15.94
CA ALA A 79 -10.66 -12.84 17.07
C ALA A 79 -10.17 -12.20 18.39
N PRO A 80 -11.08 -11.83 19.31
CA PRO A 80 -10.69 -11.34 20.61
C PRO A 80 -9.86 -12.44 21.27
N ARG A 81 -8.63 -12.11 21.65
CA ARG A 81 -7.78 -13.05 22.38
C ARG A 81 -8.49 -13.41 23.68
N PRO A 82 -8.68 -14.70 24.01
CA PRO A 82 -9.17 -15.07 25.33
C PRO A 82 -8.20 -14.49 26.36
N LYS A 83 -8.76 -13.77 27.35
CA LYS A 83 -8.03 -13.44 28.59
C LYS A 83 -7.86 -14.75 29.36
N ASP A 84 -6.88 -15.56 28.98
CA ASP A 84 -6.46 -16.66 29.84
C ASP A 84 -5.63 -16.08 30.98
N GLU A 85 -6.17 -16.18 32.19
CA GLU A 85 -5.55 -15.73 33.45
C GLU A 85 -4.32 -16.56 33.86
N SER A 86 -3.67 -17.27 32.95
CA SER A 86 -2.47 -18.07 33.26
C SER A 86 -1.39 -18.10 32.16
N CYS A 87 -1.37 -17.13 31.24
CA CYS A 87 -0.27 -16.98 30.29
C CYS A 87 0.49 -15.67 30.53
N ALA A 88 1.10 -15.57 31.72
CA ALA A 88 2.36 -14.84 31.82
C ALA A 88 3.41 -15.73 31.13
N ASP A 89 4.19 -15.17 30.22
CA ASP A 89 5.09 -15.89 29.30
C ASP A 89 4.39 -16.80 28.29
N LEU A 90 4.08 -16.23 27.12
CA LEU A 90 4.54 -16.72 25.81
C LEU A 90 4.02 -15.74 24.73
N SER A 91 4.93 -14.90 24.22
CA SER A 91 4.87 -14.11 22.97
C SER A 91 4.11 -12.76 22.90
N LEU A 92 4.14 -11.94 23.96
CA LEU A 92 4.01 -10.48 23.82
C LEU A 92 5.31 -9.71 24.10
N GLU A 93 6.39 -10.44 24.40
CA GLU A 93 7.78 -9.97 24.41
C GLU A 93 8.36 -9.96 22.98
N ASP A 94 7.57 -9.58 21.97
CA ASP A 94 8.14 -9.22 20.66
C ASP A 94 8.36 -7.70 20.68
N SER A 95 9.45 -7.34 21.36
CA SER A 95 10.13 -6.05 21.39
C SER A 95 9.21 -4.82 21.46
N SER A 96 8.69 -4.52 22.65
CA SER A 96 8.09 -3.21 22.96
C SER A 96 9.01 -2.01 22.65
N TYR A 97 10.31 -2.27 22.49
CA TYR A 97 11.35 -1.28 22.15
C TYR A 97 11.36 -0.85 20.67
N ASP A 98 10.76 -1.64 19.76
CA ASP A 98 10.71 -1.31 18.31
C ASP A 98 9.46 -0.53 17.90
N ARG A 99 8.52 -0.30 18.82
CA ARG A 99 7.29 0.44 18.55
C ARG A 99 7.47 1.92 18.85
N LEU A 100 7.15 2.76 17.88
CA LEU A 100 7.09 4.21 18.08
C LEU A 100 5.90 4.56 18.98
N SER A 101 6.14 5.42 19.98
CA SER A 101 5.10 5.94 20.88
C SER A 101 4.97 7.44 20.73
N PHE A 102 3.73 7.91 20.53
CA PHE A 102 3.43 9.33 20.39
C PHE A 102 3.76 10.12 21.67
N HIS A 103 3.64 9.51 22.85
CA HIS A 103 3.99 10.15 24.13
C HIS A 103 5.46 10.56 24.21
N HIS A 104 6.34 9.85 23.50
CA HIS A 104 7.78 10.11 23.47
C HIS A 104 8.22 10.88 22.22
N PHE A 105 7.27 11.36 21.39
CA PHE A 105 7.59 12.14 20.21
C PHE A 105 8.03 13.56 20.59
N ASP A 106 9.27 13.90 20.25
CA ASP A 106 9.85 15.23 20.48
C ASP A 106 10.26 15.87 19.14
N ILE A 107 9.52 16.90 18.74
CA ILE A 107 9.77 17.65 17.51
C ILE A 107 11.10 18.40 17.54
N SER A 108 11.54 18.88 18.70
CA SER A 108 12.80 19.61 18.83
C SER A 108 13.98 18.67 18.57
N ARG A 109 13.89 17.42 19.06
CA ARG A 109 14.86 16.37 18.77
C ARG A 109 14.85 15.96 17.31
N LEU A 110 13.66 15.80 16.71
CA LEU A 110 13.49 15.47 15.28
C LEU A 110 14.11 16.54 14.38
N LEU A 111 13.88 17.83 14.64
CA LEU A 111 14.42 18.91 13.82
C LEU A 111 15.94 19.04 13.93
N LYS A 112 16.53 18.71 15.09
CA LYS A 112 17.99 18.78 15.31
C LYS A 112 18.76 17.60 14.74
N HIS A 113 18.17 16.39 14.76
CA HIS A 113 18.89 15.15 14.46
C HIS A 113 18.27 14.34 13.30
N GLY A 114 17.11 14.73 12.79
CA GLY A 114 16.41 14.03 11.73
C GLY A 114 17.12 14.13 10.38
N ALA A 115 16.92 13.12 9.54
CA ALA A 115 17.39 13.16 8.16
C ALA A 115 16.49 14.11 7.34
N SER A 116 17.11 14.96 6.52
CA SER A 116 16.39 15.85 5.62
C SER A 116 15.87 15.06 4.41
N LEU A 117 14.54 15.05 4.21
CA LEU A 117 13.90 14.45 3.05
C LEU A 117 13.68 15.54 1.99
N LEU A 118 14.59 15.61 1.01
CA LEU A 118 14.56 16.58 -0.09
C LEU A 118 13.96 15.97 -1.36
N GLY A 119 13.61 16.82 -2.35
CA GLY A 119 12.86 16.44 -3.55
C GLY A 119 13.47 15.28 -4.37
N SER A 120 14.80 15.18 -4.40
CA SER A 120 15.54 13.98 -4.75
C SER A 120 16.95 14.13 -4.19
N ALA A 121 17.56 13.04 -3.73
CA ALA A 121 18.97 13.05 -3.33
C ALA A 121 19.92 13.10 -4.56
N GLY A 122 19.49 13.69 -5.68
CA GLY A 122 20.25 13.70 -6.94
C GLY A 122 20.28 12.36 -7.68
N ALA A 123 19.40 11.42 -7.33
CA ALA A 123 19.24 10.15 -8.02
C ALA A 123 17.93 10.16 -8.82
N GLU A 124 17.95 10.88 -9.94
CA GLU A 124 16.99 10.77 -11.03
C GLU A 124 17.74 10.53 -12.33
#